data_AF-A0A1M5ZWD0-F1
#
_entry.id   AF-A0A1M5ZWD0-F1
#
_cell.length_a   1.000
_cell.length_b   1.000
_cell.length_c   1.000
_cell.angle_alpha   90.00
_cell.angle_beta   90.00
_cell.angle_gamma   90.00
#
_symmetry.space_group_name_H-M   'P 1'
#
loop_
_entity.id
_entity.type
_entity.pdbx_description
1 polymer ?
#
loop_
_entity_poly.entity_id
_entity_poly.type
_entity_poly.pdbx_seq_one_letter_code
_entity_poly.pdbx_strand_id
1 'polypeptide(L)' 'MATSIWLDNNLVENARAIGQSQSRSAAKQIEHWVYIGRMMEENPNLLKTLIRQTDKEIHQPDTE' A
#
# COMPACT_ATOMS: atom_id res chain seq x y z
N MET A 1 16.18 -18.71 2.48
CA MET A 1 15.35 -19.94 2.46
C MET A 1 13.95 -19.53 2.04
N ALA A 2 13.36 -20.19 1.05
CA ALA A 2 11.99 -19.92 0.64
C ALA A 2 11.07 -20.84 1.44
N THR A 3 10.15 -20.26 2.21
CA THR A 3 9.13 -21.02 2.93
C THR A 3 7.88 -21.02 2.06
N SER A 4 7.38 -22.22 1.71
CA SER A 4 6.10 -22.32 1.02
C SER A 4 4.96 -22.04 1.99
N ILE A 5 4.11 -21.07 1.66
CA ILE A 5 2.93 -20.71 2.43
C ILE A 5 1.72 -20.74 1.51
N TRP A 6 0.58 -21.17 2.05
CA TRP A 6 -0.69 -21.07 1.35
C TRP A 6 -1.23 -19.65 1.46
N LEU A 7 -1.53 -19.06 0.31
CA LEU A 7 -2.14 -17.74 0.20
C LEU A 7 -3.49 -17.87 -0.49
N ASP A 8 -4.39 -16.96 -0.16
CA ASP A 8 -5.67 -16.86 -0.84
C ASP A 8 -5.46 -16.58 -2.34
N ASN A 9 -6.19 -17.29 -3.20
CA ASN A 9 -6.03 -17.15 -4.65
C ASN A 9 -6.37 -15.73 -5.13
N ASN A 10 -7.35 -15.07 -4.52
CA ASN A 10 -7.73 -13.70 -4.88
C ASN A 10 -6.59 -12.73 -4.56
N LEU A 11 -5.90 -12.91 -3.44
CA LEU A 11 -4.70 -12.12 -3.11
C LEU A 11 -3.62 -12.28 -4.18
N VAL A 12 -3.36 -13.51 -4.62
CA VAL A 12 -2.34 -13.80 -5.64
C VAL A 12 -2.73 -13.22 -7.01
N GLU A 13 -4.00 -13.32 -7.41
CA GLU A 13 -4.49 -12.72 -8.66
C GLU A 13 -4.38 -11.19 -8.64
N ASN A 14 -4.78 -10.54 -7.54
CA ASN A 14 -4.63 -9.08 -7.41
C ASN A 14 -3.16 -8.65 -7.45
N ALA A 15 -2.29 -9.37 -6.76
CA ALA A 15 -0.86 -9.10 -6.77
C ALA A 15 -0.26 -9.27 -8.17
N ARG A 16 -0.75 -10.23 -8.96
CA ARG A 16 -0.34 -10.41 -10.35
C ARG A 16 -0.77 -9.23 -11.23
N ALA A 17 -2.04 -8.83 -11.16
CA ALA A 17 -2.57 -7.71 -11.95
C ALA A 17 -1.83 -6.39 -11.65
N ILE A 18 -1.70 -6.05 -10.36
CA ILE A 18 -1.05 -4.82 -9.91
C ILE A 18 0.46 -4.89 -10.14
N GLY A 19 1.08 -6.06 -9.90
CA GLY A 19 2.49 -6.29 -10.13
C GLY A 19 2.86 -6.09 -11.59
N GLN A 20 2.10 -6.68 -12.52
CA GLN A 20 2.32 -6.50 -13.97
C GLN A 20 2.28 -5.03 -14.38
N SER A 21 1.28 -4.28 -13.89
CA SER A 21 1.18 -2.84 -14.16
C SER A 21 2.36 -2.03 -13.61
N GLN A 22 3.04 -2.52 -12.57
CA GLN A 22 4.17 -1.85 -11.92
C GLN A 22 5.52 -2.50 -12.21
N SER A 23 5.60 -3.37 -13.23
CA SER A 23 6.81 -4.10 -13.61
C SER A 23 7.40 -4.96 -12.47
N ARG A 24 6.53 -5.60 -11.67
CA ARG A 24 6.88 -6.51 -10.58
C ARG A 24 6.22 -7.88 -10.77
N SER A 25 6.87 -8.94 -10.27
CA SER A 25 6.22 -10.25 -10.15
C SER A 25 5.16 -10.22 -9.06
N ALA A 26 4.21 -11.17 -9.08
CA ALA A 26 3.19 -11.29 -8.03
C ALA A 26 3.82 -11.43 -6.63
N ALA A 27 4.87 -12.25 -6.49
CA ALA A 27 5.60 -12.40 -5.23
C ALA A 27 6.22 -11.08 -4.76
N LYS A 28 6.89 -10.34 -5.66
CA LYS A 28 7.53 -9.07 -5.33
C LYS A 28 6.51 -7.96 -5.05
N GLN A 29 5.32 -8.05 -5.64
CA GLN A 29 4.22 -7.16 -5.32
C GLN A 29 3.64 -7.44 -3.92
N ILE A 30 3.55 -8.71 -3.51
CA ILE A 30 3.16 -9.09 -2.14
C ILE A 30 4.20 -8.60 -1.12
N GLU A 31 5.49 -8.80 -1.39
CA GLU A 31 6.57 -8.27 -0.54
C GLU A 31 6.48 -6.74 -0.39
N HIS A 32 6.16 -6.04 -1.48
CA HIS A 32 5.99 -4.60 -1.46
C HIS A 32 4.83 -4.15 -0.56
N TRP A 33 3.69 -4.85 -0.60
CA TRP A 33 2.57 -4.56 0.31
C TRP A 33 2.91 -4.84 1.77
N VAL A 34 3.63 -5.93 2.05
CA VAL A 34 4.10 -6.23 3.41
C VAL A 34 5.01 -5.11 3.93
N TYR A 35 5.93 -4.61 3.09
CA TYR A 35 6.79 -3.49 3.45
C TYR A 35 5.98 -2.22 3.78
N ILE A 36 4.99 -1.87 2.96
CA ILE A 36 4.10 -0.73 3.23
C ILE A 36 3.33 -0.92 4.54
N GLY A 37 2.72 -2.09 4.75
CA GLY A 37 1.96 -2.39 5.96
C GLY A 37 2.82 -2.24 7.21
N ARG A 38 4.05 -2.76 7.17
CA ARG A 38 5.02 -2.61 8.26
C ARG A 38 5.38 -1.14 8.52
N MET A 39 5.64 -0.36 7.47
CA MET A 39 5.91 1.08 7.63
C MET A 39 4.73 1.82 8.26
N MET A 40 3.49 1.43 7.92
CA MET A 40 2.28 2.03 8.50
C MET A 40 2.12 1.66 9.98
N GLU A 41 2.38 0.41 10.36
CA GLU A 41 2.34 -0.06 11.75
C GLU A 41 3.43 0.61 12.61
N GLU A 42 4.65 0.75 12.07
CA GLU A 42 5.78 1.37 12.76
C GLU A 42 5.65 2.90 12.84
N ASN A 43 4.84 3.53 11.98
CA ASN A 43 4.66 4.98 11.93
C ASN A 43 3.17 5.39 11.98
N PRO A 44 2.48 5.22 13.12
CA PRO A 44 1.08 5.61 13.27
C PRO A 44 0.83 7.11 13.05
N ASN A 45 1.86 7.94 13.14
CA ASN A 45 1.80 9.38 12.86
C ASN A 45 1.83 9.71 11.36
N LEU A 46 2.36 8.83 10.51
CA LEU A 46 2.37 9.02 9.06
C LEU A 46 0.94 9.02 8.51
N LEU A 47 0.13 8.07 8.98
CA LEU A 47 -1.29 7.97 8.62
C LEU A 47 -2.06 9.23 9.04
N LYS A 48 -1.80 9.74 10.25
CA LYS A 48 -2.40 10.98 10.75
C LYS A 48 -2.00 12.19 9.91
N THR A 49 -0.75 12.23 9.44
CA THR A 49 -0.27 13.33 8.58
C THR A 49 -0.92 13.28 7.20
N LEU A 50 -1.08 12.08 6.61
CA LEU A 50 -1.79 11.91 5.33
C LEU A 50 -3.27 12.31 5.43
N ILE A 51 -3.95 11.93 6.51
CA ILE A 51 -5.33 12.36 6.78
C ILE A 51 -5.42 13.88 6.98
N ARG A 52 -4.46 14.48 7.71
CA ARG A 52 -4.41 15.94 7.89
C ARG A 52 -4.09 16.71 6.60
N GLN A 53 -3.29 16.14 5.71
CA GLN A 53 -3.00 16.74 4.41
C GLN A 53 -4.20 16.71 3.48
N THR A 54 -4.91 15.57 3.43
CA THR A 54 -6.14 15.46 2.66
C THR A 54 -7.25 16.37 3.19
N ASP A 55 -7.39 16.49 4.51
CA ASP A 55 -8.32 17.45 5.13
C ASP A 55 -8.00 18.90 4.77
N LYS A 56 -6.71 19.27 4.77
CA LYS A 56 -6.26 20.61 4.34
C LYS A 56 -6.50 20.89 2.86
N GLU A 57 -6.46 19.89 1.98
CA GLU A 57 -6.76 20.10 0.56
C GLU A 57 -8.26 20.17 0.27
N ILE A 58 -9.10 19.52 1.08
CA ILE A 58 -10.58 19.61 0.97
C ILE A 58 -11.11 20.94 1.51
N HIS A 59 -10.37 21.59 2.42
CA HIS A 59 -10.71 22.88 3.03
C HIS A 59 -9.82 24.05 2.56
N GLN A 60 -9.27 24.02 1.33
CA GLN A 60 -8.77 25.28 0.76
C GLN A 60 -9.93 26.27 0.71
N PRO A 61 -9.89 27.40 1.46
CA PRO A 61 -10.87 28.44 1.25
C PRO A 61 -10.62 28.96 -0.17
N ASP A 62 -11.63 28.85 -1.03
CA ASP A 62 -11.64 29.53 -2.31
C ASP A 62 -11.20 30.97 -2.06
N THR A 63 -10.06 31.31 -2.66
CA THR A 63 -9.42 32.61 -2.52
C THR A 63 -10.32 33.64 -3.23
N GLU A 64 -10.97 34.51 -2.45
CA GLU A 64 -11.39 35.85 -2.87
C GLU A 64 -10.44 36.90 -2.31
#